data_AF-A0A3D3DKZ2-F1
#
_entry.id   AF-A0A3D3DKZ2-F1
#
_cell.length_a   1.000
_cell.length_b   1.000
_cell.length_c   1.000
_cell.angle_alpha   90.00
_cell.angle_beta   90.00
_cell.angle_gamma   90.00
#
_symmetry.space_group_name_H-M   'P 1'
#
loop_
_entity.id
_entity.type
_entity.pdbx_description
1 polymer ?
#
loop_
_entity_poly.entity_id
_entity_poly.type
_entity_poly.pdbx_seq_one_letter_code
_entity_poly.pdbx_strand_id
1 'polypeptide(L)'
;DIKPANVMVGPDGVVKVLDFGLAAQIQTSLSRVSQVKYGTSGTGPYMAPEQWRGQRQDGASDQYALAVVAYELLAGRLPFESADATVLRQAVLNSAPEPLTDVPPAVWGVLERGLAKERQQRFGSCAEFVAALEGKAADSRQQAENDVSPFRARRSGLRIPLAVAGGVALVLLLGLGGWYFGVERPRQRQAAERAKADAARRANAKGGLLLKTAPSGATVTLGSEEVQTSPAEFKGVKIGKYPLRVSLEGYEEENREVEIRENEFTDLGTFTLTRSTGSLKLDSAPEGAAYPTLEEPYENSLGMKFVPVAGTAVLFGVWDVRVRDYAAYAQANRGIVESWQDPGFPQEETHPVVNVSWEEAKAFCAWLTRKERAAGRIGAGQRYRLPTDAEWSAAVGLPTESGATPREKDEKIKGVYPWGREWPPPSGAGNYGESLKVDSYAFTSPVGSFKANQYGLYDMGGNVWQWCEDYYDGQSGSRVLRGASWFINYPDHLLSSNRLNVTPAIRDLNVGFRCVLEGGSSP
;
A
#
# COMPACT_ATOMS: atom_id res chain seq x y z
N ASP A 1 15.16 1.09 -2.26
CA ASP A 1 14.34 1.78 -3.30
C ASP A 1 14.14 3.25 -2.93
N ILE A 2 15.22 4.05 -3.01
CA ILE A 2 15.20 5.46 -2.61
C ILE A 2 14.84 6.32 -3.83
N LYS A 3 13.73 7.06 -3.74
CA LYS A 3 13.25 8.01 -4.76
C LYS A 3 12.26 8.99 -4.12
N PRO A 4 11.99 10.17 -4.72
CA PRO A 4 11.11 11.16 -4.10
C PRO A 4 9.71 10.63 -3.76
N ALA A 5 9.16 9.76 -4.61
CA ALA A 5 7.86 9.13 -4.36
C ALA A 5 7.81 8.24 -3.10
N ASN A 6 8.97 7.80 -2.58
CA ASN A 6 9.09 6.96 -1.39
C ASN A 6 9.60 7.75 -0.16
N VAL A 7 9.84 9.06 -0.29
CA VAL A 7 10.33 9.94 0.78
C VAL A 7 9.22 10.95 1.13
N MET A 8 8.73 10.88 2.36
CA MET A 8 7.76 11.85 2.89
C MET A 8 8.42 12.80 3.87
N VAL A 9 8.06 14.08 3.77
CA VAL A 9 8.43 15.10 4.76
C VAL A 9 7.17 15.49 5.53
N GLY A 10 7.19 15.25 6.84
CA GLY A 10 6.10 15.63 7.74
C GLY A 10 6.02 17.14 7.97
N PRO A 11 4.90 17.66 8.50
CA PRO A 11 4.73 19.08 8.83
C PRO A 11 5.73 19.60 9.88
N ASP A 12 6.29 18.69 10.67
CA ASP A 12 7.33 18.89 11.68
C ASP A 12 8.76 18.83 11.08
N GLY A 13 8.89 18.64 9.77
CA GLY A 13 10.16 18.48 9.08
C GLY A 13 10.77 17.07 9.21
N VAL A 14 10.06 16.11 9.84
CA VAL A 14 10.56 14.74 9.98
C VAL A 14 10.46 14.00 8.63
N VAL A 15 11.60 13.50 8.16
CA VAL A 15 11.67 12.71 6.93
C VAL A 15 11.42 11.23 7.23
N LYS A 16 10.46 10.63 6.53
CA LYS A 16 10.11 9.21 6.62
C LYS A 16 10.28 8.53 5.26
N VAL A 17 10.86 7.33 5.27
CA VAL A 17 10.92 6.46 4.09
C VAL A 17 9.75 5.48 4.19
N LEU A 18 8.91 5.43 3.16
CA LEU A 18 7.64 4.70 3.20
C LEU A 18 7.75 3.24 2.76
N ASP A 19 8.68 2.94 1.86
CA ASP A 19 8.82 1.62 1.25
C ASP A 19 10.25 1.10 1.45
N PHE A 20 10.39 0.04 2.24
CA PHE A 20 11.67 -0.65 2.46
C PHE A 20 11.99 -1.69 1.38
N GLY A 21 11.28 -1.65 0.24
CA GLY A 21 11.59 -2.41 -0.95
C GLY A 21 11.32 -3.91 -0.80
N LEU A 22 10.04 -4.31 -0.85
CA LEU A 22 9.63 -5.69 -1.14
C LEU A 22 9.88 -6.00 -2.64
N ALA A 23 11.14 -5.93 -3.08
CA ALA A 23 11.54 -6.27 -4.44
C ALA A 23 12.81 -7.13 -4.42
N ALA A 24 12.81 -8.16 -3.58
CA ALA A 24 13.77 -9.26 -3.62
C ALA A 24 13.14 -10.51 -4.24
N GLN A 25 12.46 -10.41 -5.39
CA GLN A 25 12.07 -11.59 -6.17
C GLN A 25 11.67 -11.28 -7.62
N ILE A 26 12.64 -10.88 -8.44
CA ILE A 26 12.59 -11.18 -9.89
C ILE A 26 14.00 -11.62 -10.32
N GLN A 27 14.36 -12.86 -9.95
CA GLN A 27 15.53 -13.55 -10.49
C GLN A 27 15.06 -14.76 -11.31
N THR A 28 14.30 -14.53 -12.40
CA THR A 28 14.08 -15.57 -13.43
C THR A 28 13.48 -15.08 -14.75
N SER A 29 13.70 -13.83 -15.19
CA SER A 29 13.20 -13.40 -16.52
C SER A 29 14.04 -12.31 -17.21
N LEU A 30 15.36 -12.27 -17.00
CA LEU A 30 16.22 -11.24 -17.61
C LEU A 30 16.58 -11.50 -19.09
N SER A 31 16.06 -12.56 -19.73
CA SER A 31 16.30 -12.86 -21.14
C SER A 31 15.12 -12.54 -22.09
N ARG A 32 14.05 -11.89 -21.61
CA ARG A 32 12.92 -11.45 -22.48
C ARG A 32 12.46 -10.00 -22.29
N VAL A 33 13.19 -9.18 -21.53
CA VAL A 33 12.80 -7.79 -21.23
C VAL A 33 13.54 -6.82 -22.15
N SER A 34 13.22 -6.87 -23.45
CA SER A 34 13.61 -5.83 -24.41
C SER A 34 12.43 -5.18 -25.15
N GLN A 35 11.18 -5.50 -24.80
CA GLN A 35 10.00 -5.03 -25.55
C GLN A 35 8.76 -4.70 -24.71
N VAL A 36 8.82 -4.71 -23.37
CA VAL A 36 7.70 -4.23 -22.54
C VAL A 36 7.95 -2.76 -22.22
N LYS A 37 7.09 -1.87 -22.75
CA LYS A 37 7.04 -0.45 -22.43
C LYS A 37 6.87 -0.26 -20.92
N TYR A 38 7.98 -0.13 -20.19
CA TYR A 38 7.96 0.61 -18.95
C TYR A 38 7.65 2.06 -19.34
N GLY A 39 6.47 2.54 -18.95
CA GLY A 39 6.26 3.97 -18.84
C GLY A 39 7.36 4.51 -17.94
N THR A 40 8.19 5.39 -18.48
CA THR A 40 9.40 5.96 -17.88
C THR A 40 9.08 6.94 -16.75
N SER A 41 7.98 6.74 -16.04
CA SER A 41 7.48 7.63 -14.99
C SER A 41 7.53 6.89 -13.66
N GLY A 42 8.64 7.02 -12.94
CA GLY A 42 8.69 6.73 -11.50
C GLY A 42 10.04 6.31 -10.95
N THR A 43 10.60 5.18 -11.41
CA THR A 43 11.74 4.53 -10.72
C THR A 43 13.05 4.53 -11.53
N GLY A 44 12.97 4.46 -12.87
CA GLY A 44 14.14 4.27 -13.74
C GLY A 44 15.32 5.23 -13.50
N PRO A 45 15.08 6.56 -13.41
CA PRO A 45 16.17 7.53 -13.21
C PRO A 45 16.96 7.37 -11.91
N TYR A 46 16.39 6.73 -10.88
CA TYR A 46 17.02 6.55 -9.57
C TYR A 46 17.73 5.19 -9.43
N MET A 47 17.57 4.29 -10.42
CA MET A 47 18.17 2.96 -10.38
C MET A 47 19.69 3.01 -10.55
N ALA A 48 20.40 2.31 -9.67
CA ALA A 48 21.85 2.19 -9.69
C ALA A 48 22.36 1.36 -10.89
N PRO A 49 23.59 1.61 -11.38
CA PRO A 49 24.21 0.86 -12.48
C PRO A 49 24.14 -0.67 -12.31
N GLU A 50 24.35 -1.18 -11.11
CA GLU A 50 24.25 -2.60 -10.79
C GLU A 50 22.83 -3.16 -10.97
N GLN A 51 21.78 -2.37 -10.72
CA GLN A 51 20.39 -2.77 -10.95
C GLN A 51 20.11 -2.89 -12.46
N TRP A 52 20.61 -1.94 -13.26
CA TRP A 52 20.56 -2.00 -14.73
C TRP A 52 21.38 -3.15 -15.34
N ARG A 53 22.40 -3.62 -14.63
CA ARG A 53 23.21 -4.81 -14.98
C ARG A 53 22.58 -6.12 -14.46
N GLY A 54 21.49 -6.07 -13.70
CA GLY A 54 20.83 -7.25 -13.10
C GLY A 54 21.64 -7.90 -11.97
N GLN A 55 22.56 -7.16 -11.35
CA GLN A 55 23.38 -7.64 -10.24
C GLN A 55 22.63 -7.53 -8.90
N ARG A 56 23.18 -8.17 -7.85
CA ARG A 56 22.63 -8.09 -6.50
C ARG A 56 22.63 -6.65 -5.98
N GLN A 57 21.50 -6.26 -5.42
CA GLN A 57 21.24 -4.98 -4.75
C GLN A 57 21.67 -5.09 -3.29
N ASP A 58 22.33 -4.05 -2.80
CA ASP A 58 22.81 -3.92 -1.43
C ASP A 58 22.79 -2.42 -1.03
N GLY A 59 23.34 -2.08 0.14
CA GLY A 59 23.37 -0.69 0.61
C GLY A 59 24.08 0.28 -0.34
N ALA A 60 24.96 -0.18 -1.24
CA ALA A 60 25.60 0.70 -2.22
C ALA A 60 24.61 1.14 -3.31
N SER A 61 23.59 0.32 -3.62
CA SER A 61 22.52 0.66 -4.54
C SER A 61 21.61 1.75 -3.96
N ASP A 62 21.26 1.66 -2.67
CA ASP A 62 20.51 2.72 -1.99
C ASP A 62 21.33 4.01 -1.85
N GLN A 63 22.65 3.92 -1.63
CA GLN A 63 23.52 5.09 -1.60
C GLN A 63 23.57 5.83 -2.94
N TYR A 64 23.63 5.10 -4.06
CA TYR A 64 23.57 5.72 -5.39
C TYR A 64 22.25 6.45 -5.60
N ALA A 65 21.14 5.79 -5.29
CA ALA A 65 19.81 6.37 -5.42
C ALA A 65 19.64 7.62 -4.52
N LEU A 66 20.19 7.59 -3.30
CA LEU A 66 20.25 8.75 -2.41
C LEU A 66 21.09 9.89 -3.01
N ALA A 67 22.21 9.59 -3.67
CA ALA A 67 23.02 10.59 -4.36
C ALA A 67 22.29 11.21 -5.57
N VAL A 68 21.48 10.43 -6.30
CA VAL A 68 20.60 10.94 -7.36
C VAL A 68 19.55 11.91 -6.80
N VAL A 69 18.89 11.55 -5.70
CA VAL A 69 17.92 12.44 -5.02
C VAL A 69 18.59 13.72 -4.52
N ALA A 70 19.78 13.61 -3.91
CA ALA A 70 20.53 14.77 -3.45
C ALA A 70 20.95 15.69 -4.61
N TYR A 71 21.39 15.11 -5.74
CA TYR A 71 21.68 15.86 -6.96
C TYR A 71 20.44 16.60 -7.45
N GLU A 72 19.30 15.92 -7.54
CA GLU A 72 18.04 16.51 -8.03
C GLU A 72 17.56 17.66 -7.13
N LEU A 73 17.65 17.51 -5.80
CA LEU A 73 17.31 18.56 -4.85
C LEU A 73 18.18 19.81 -5.00
N LEU A 74 19.47 19.64 -5.34
CA LEU A 74 20.40 20.74 -5.48
C LEU A 74 20.36 21.38 -6.88
N ALA A 75 20.12 20.58 -7.92
CA ALA A 75 20.16 21.00 -9.32
C ALA A 75 18.79 21.36 -9.90
N GLY A 76 17.69 20.91 -9.26
CA GLY A 76 16.33 20.99 -9.79
C GLY A 76 16.06 20.07 -10.99
N ARG A 77 16.98 19.16 -11.30
CA ARG A 77 16.92 18.22 -12.44
C ARG A 77 17.70 16.95 -12.14
N LEU A 78 17.39 15.87 -12.85
CA LEU A 78 18.09 14.59 -12.69
C LEU A 78 19.50 14.61 -13.31
N PRO A 79 20.45 13.81 -12.78
CA PRO A 79 21.78 13.66 -13.37
C PRO A 79 21.74 12.93 -14.71
N PHE A 80 20.77 12.03 -14.91
CA PHE A 80 20.49 11.34 -16.17
C PHE A 80 18.98 11.24 -16.36
N GLU A 81 18.46 11.74 -17.48
CA GLU A 81 17.03 11.71 -17.79
C GLU A 81 16.80 11.41 -19.27
N SER A 82 15.85 10.52 -19.57
CA SER A 82 15.41 10.21 -20.93
C SER A 82 14.08 9.48 -20.89
N ALA A 83 13.18 9.82 -21.81
CA ALA A 83 11.93 9.08 -22.02
C ALA A 83 12.18 7.67 -22.63
N ASP A 84 13.30 7.46 -23.30
CA ASP A 84 13.73 6.15 -23.80
C ASP A 84 14.59 5.43 -22.75
N ALA A 85 14.11 4.27 -22.29
CA ALA A 85 14.77 3.45 -21.28
C ALA A 85 16.14 2.91 -21.71
N THR A 86 16.36 2.70 -23.02
CA THR A 86 17.65 2.26 -23.56
C THR A 86 18.67 3.38 -23.48
N VAL A 87 18.26 4.60 -23.83
CA VAL A 87 19.09 5.81 -23.73
C VAL A 87 19.40 6.12 -22.26
N LEU A 88 18.40 6.03 -21.37
CA LEU A 88 18.59 6.21 -19.94
C LEU A 88 19.56 5.19 -19.37
N ARG A 89 19.39 3.89 -19.70
CA ARG A 89 20.30 2.82 -19.30
C ARG A 89 21.73 3.11 -19.76
N GLN A 90 21.91 3.52 -21.02
CA GLN A 90 23.23 3.83 -21.57
C GLN A 90 23.90 4.99 -20.81
N ALA A 91 23.14 6.05 -20.51
CA ALA A 91 23.64 7.20 -19.75
C ALA A 91 24.00 6.82 -18.30
N VAL A 92 23.13 6.09 -17.60
CA VAL A 92 23.39 5.64 -16.24
C VAL A 92 24.62 4.74 -16.16
N LEU A 93 24.87 3.89 -17.17
CA LEU A 93 26.01 2.97 -17.16
C LEU A 93 27.34 3.62 -17.57
N ASN A 94 27.33 4.59 -18.49
CA ASN A 94 28.55 4.99 -19.20
C ASN A 94 28.84 6.51 -19.22
N SER A 95 27.85 7.37 -18.92
CA SER A 95 28.04 8.82 -18.95
C SER A 95 28.40 9.38 -17.58
N ALA A 96 29.27 10.40 -17.56
CA ALA A 96 29.51 11.19 -16.34
C ALA A 96 28.32 12.11 -16.06
N PRO A 97 27.93 12.34 -14.80
CA PRO A 97 26.94 13.34 -14.46
C PRO A 97 27.47 14.75 -14.75
N GLU A 98 26.58 15.69 -15.03
CA GLU A 98 26.97 17.07 -15.27
C GLU A 98 27.43 17.74 -13.96
N PRO A 99 28.58 18.44 -13.93
CA PRO A 99 29.05 19.09 -12.71
C PRO A 99 28.13 20.20 -12.21
N LEU A 100 27.81 20.17 -10.91
CA LEU A 100 27.12 21.26 -10.24
C LEU A 100 28.11 22.36 -9.86
N THR A 101 28.06 23.49 -10.57
CA THR A 101 28.94 24.64 -10.34
C THR A 101 28.45 25.60 -9.25
N ASP A 102 27.14 25.55 -8.94
CA ASP A 102 26.48 26.47 -8.00
C ASP A 102 26.53 25.98 -6.54
N VAL A 103 27.24 24.88 -6.28
CA VAL A 103 27.49 24.32 -4.95
C VAL A 103 28.98 24.39 -4.60
N PRO A 104 29.38 24.39 -3.32
CA PRO A 104 30.80 24.32 -2.95
C PRO A 104 31.50 23.13 -3.62
N PRO A 105 32.73 23.27 -4.13
CA PRO A 105 33.44 22.18 -4.81
C PRO A 105 33.54 20.89 -3.99
N ALA A 106 33.62 21.01 -2.67
CA ALA A 106 33.60 19.87 -1.75
C ALA A 106 32.27 19.09 -1.80
N VAL A 107 31.12 19.78 -1.91
CA VAL A 107 29.79 19.14 -2.02
C VAL A 107 29.68 18.41 -3.36
N TRP A 108 30.12 19.03 -4.45
CA TRP A 108 30.16 18.36 -5.76
C TRP A 108 31.03 17.10 -5.73
N GLY A 109 32.25 17.17 -5.18
CA GLY A 109 33.14 16.01 -5.11
C GLY A 109 32.56 14.83 -4.31
N VAL A 110 31.74 15.11 -3.29
CA VAL A 110 31.02 14.08 -2.54
C VAL A 110 29.88 13.47 -3.37
N LEU A 111 29.08 14.30 -4.05
CA LEU A 111 28.01 13.82 -4.93
C LEU A 111 28.55 13.02 -6.12
N GLU A 112 29.61 13.49 -6.75
CA GLU A 112 30.29 12.81 -7.85
C GLU A 112 30.76 11.42 -7.42
N ARG A 113 31.36 11.31 -6.23
CA ARG A 113 31.75 10.01 -5.65
C ARG A 113 30.55 9.12 -5.32
N GLY A 114 29.45 9.69 -4.82
CA GLY A 114 28.19 8.95 -4.58
C GLY A 114 27.55 8.42 -5.87
N LEU A 115 27.70 9.15 -6.98
CA LEU A 115 27.22 8.79 -8.32
C LEU A 115 28.20 7.92 -9.13
N ALA A 116 29.28 7.43 -8.52
CA ALA A 116 30.27 6.59 -9.20
C ALA A 116 29.62 5.31 -9.76
N LYS A 117 30.06 4.91 -10.95
CA LYS A 117 29.47 3.77 -11.68
C LYS A 117 29.78 2.44 -11.02
N GLU A 118 30.98 2.32 -10.47
CA GLU A 118 31.43 1.14 -9.74
C GLU A 118 31.19 1.32 -8.24
N ARG A 119 30.49 0.36 -7.62
CA ARG A 119 30.07 0.43 -6.21
C ARG A 119 31.25 0.60 -5.24
N GLN A 120 32.41 0.04 -5.56
CA GLN A 120 33.62 0.11 -4.72
C GLN A 120 34.25 1.51 -4.72
N GLN A 121 33.90 2.37 -5.68
CA GLN A 121 34.39 3.75 -5.74
C GLN A 121 33.55 4.70 -4.88
N ARG A 122 32.36 4.27 -4.42
CA ARG A 122 31.47 5.06 -3.59
C ARG A 122 31.93 5.07 -2.11
N PHE A 123 31.07 5.50 -1.17
CA PHE A 123 31.39 5.50 0.26
C PHE A 123 31.02 4.15 0.90
N GLY A 124 31.64 3.81 2.03
CA GLY A 124 31.42 2.51 2.69
C GLY A 124 29.98 2.35 3.22
N SER A 125 29.28 3.45 3.48
CA SER A 125 27.88 3.46 3.92
C SER A 125 27.15 4.75 3.54
N CYS A 126 25.81 4.75 3.57
CA CYS A 126 25.02 5.98 3.43
C CYS A 126 25.34 7.00 4.54
N ALA A 127 25.66 6.53 5.76
CA ALA A 127 26.04 7.41 6.87
C ALA A 127 27.35 8.16 6.58
N GLU A 128 28.35 7.48 6.01
CA GLU A 128 29.59 8.13 5.58
C GLU A 128 29.36 9.15 4.46
N PHE A 129 28.51 8.82 3.50
CA PHE A 129 28.12 9.74 2.43
C PHE A 129 27.46 11.01 2.97
N VAL A 130 26.50 10.87 3.89
CA VAL A 130 25.84 12.01 4.55
C VAL A 130 26.82 12.82 5.39
N ALA A 131 27.67 12.16 6.19
CA ALA A 131 28.69 12.85 6.99
C ALA A 131 29.68 13.64 6.12
N ALA A 132 30.00 13.14 4.93
CA ALA A 132 30.83 13.84 3.95
C ALA A 132 30.10 15.07 3.35
N LEU A 133 28.80 14.95 3.04
CA LEU A 133 27.98 16.09 2.57
C LEU A 133 27.84 17.17 3.64
N GLU A 134 27.72 16.78 4.91
CA GLU A 134 27.68 17.70 6.05
C GLU A 134 29.04 18.32 6.40
N GLY A 135 30.12 17.95 5.70
CA GLY A 135 31.47 18.44 5.96
C GLY A 135 32.13 17.89 7.23
N LYS A 136 31.54 16.87 7.87
CA LYS A 136 32.01 16.27 9.14
C LYS A 136 33.12 15.22 8.95
N ALA A 137 33.42 14.84 7.71
CA ALA A 137 34.38 13.77 7.40
C ALA A 137 35.87 14.14 7.61
N ALA A 138 36.19 15.34 8.11
CA ALA A 138 37.56 15.79 8.31
C ALA A 138 38.16 15.51 9.72
N ASP A 139 37.38 15.07 10.71
CA ASP A 139 37.86 14.98 12.10
C ASP A 139 38.17 13.55 12.62
N SER A 140 37.96 12.51 11.82
CA SER A 140 38.09 11.12 12.29
C SER A 140 39.51 10.54 12.28
N ARG A 141 40.57 11.36 12.21
CA ARG A 141 41.98 10.91 12.20
C ARG A 141 42.81 11.31 13.42
N GLN A 142 42.26 11.98 14.44
CA GLN A 142 43.05 12.45 15.60
C GLN A 142 42.68 11.86 16.98
N GLN A 143 41.78 10.87 17.07
CA GLN A 143 41.34 10.29 18.36
C GLN A 143 41.65 8.80 18.56
N ALA A 144 42.64 8.25 17.85
CA ALA A 144 43.02 6.84 17.99
C ALA A 144 44.50 6.60 18.39
N GLU A 145 45.21 7.60 18.90
CA GLU A 145 46.66 7.45 19.19
C GLU A 145 47.13 7.87 20.60
N ASN A 146 46.24 8.21 21.52
CA ASN A 146 46.64 8.49 22.91
C ASN A 146 45.78 7.72 23.91
N ASP A 147 46.06 6.43 24.11
CA ASP A 147 46.22 5.92 25.48
C ASP A 147 46.85 4.51 25.49
N VAL A 148 48.18 4.45 25.63
CA VAL A 148 48.88 3.23 26.07
C VAL A 148 49.87 3.57 27.19
N SER A 149 49.39 3.35 28.43
CA SER A 149 50.14 2.86 29.61
C SER A 149 51.24 3.76 30.23
N PRO A 150 51.84 3.38 31.38
CA PRO A 150 51.32 2.83 32.65
C PRO A 150 51.90 3.61 33.88
N PHE A 151 51.42 3.42 35.13
CA PHE A 151 52.31 3.16 36.29
C PHE A 151 51.62 2.91 37.63
N ARG A 152 52.37 2.18 38.47
CA ARG A 152 52.12 1.60 39.80
C ARG A 152 52.02 2.59 40.98
N ALA A 153 51.15 2.22 41.91
CA ALA A 153 51.29 2.10 43.39
C ALA A 153 52.29 2.97 44.18
N ARG A 154 51.85 3.53 45.33
CA ARG A 154 52.45 3.25 46.66
C ARG A 154 51.68 3.82 47.86
N ARG A 155 51.76 3.08 48.97
CA ARG A 155 51.36 3.42 50.35
C ARG A 155 52.36 4.39 51.01
N SER A 156 51.86 5.23 51.91
CA SER A 156 52.50 5.68 53.19
C SER A 156 51.40 6.42 53.97
N GLY A 157 51.21 6.36 55.29
CA GLY A 157 52.12 6.11 56.40
C GLY A 157 52.17 7.39 57.25
N LEU A 158 51.34 7.52 58.28
CA LEU A 158 51.49 8.57 59.30
C LEU A 158 51.12 8.05 60.69
N ARG A 159 52.01 8.31 61.65
CA ARG A 159 51.95 7.97 63.08
C ARG A 159 52.05 9.26 63.92
N ILE A 160 51.89 9.09 65.24
CA ILE A 160 52.30 9.92 66.41
C ILE A 160 51.07 10.64 67.07
N PRO A 161 50.99 10.88 68.41
CA PRO A 161 50.86 9.92 69.54
C PRO A 161 49.89 10.40 70.69
N LEU A 162 49.74 9.58 71.75
CA LEU A 162 49.47 9.86 73.20
C LEU A 162 48.36 10.89 73.61
N ALA A 163 47.45 10.65 74.57
CA ALA A 163 47.62 10.01 75.88
C ALA A 163 46.27 9.78 76.62
N VAL A 164 46.24 8.68 77.39
CA VAL A 164 45.53 8.44 78.68
C VAL A 164 43.97 8.42 78.69
N ALA A 165 43.43 7.20 78.63
CA ALA A 165 42.27 6.71 79.42
C ALA A 165 42.13 5.17 79.30
N GLY A 166 43.20 4.42 79.61
CA GLY A 166 43.40 3.03 79.14
C GLY A 166 42.82 1.88 79.97
N GLY A 167 42.18 2.11 81.12
CA GLY A 167 41.82 1.00 82.02
C GLY A 167 40.51 0.27 81.69
N VAL A 168 39.45 1.02 81.41
CA VAL A 168 38.08 0.46 81.35
C VAL A 168 37.66 0.13 79.91
N ALA A 169 38.18 0.86 78.92
CA ALA A 169 37.92 0.61 77.50
C ALA A 169 38.54 -0.70 77.00
N LEU A 170 39.69 -1.13 77.54
CA LEU A 170 40.39 -2.33 77.07
C LEU A 170 39.64 -3.62 77.43
N VAL A 171 39.02 -3.68 78.62
CA VAL A 171 38.23 -4.86 79.04
C VAL A 171 36.92 -4.97 78.28
N LEU A 172 36.26 -3.84 78.00
CA LEU A 172 35.05 -3.81 77.17
C LEU A 172 35.37 -4.15 75.70
N LEU A 173 36.49 -3.67 75.15
CA LEU A 173 36.93 -3.99 73.79
C LEU A 173 37.39 -5.44 73.63
N LEU A 174 38.01 -6.04 74.66
CA LEU A 174 38.38 -7.46 74.64
C LEU A 174 37.16 -8.37 74.84
N GLY A 175 36.18 -7.97 75.65
CA GLY A 175 34.90 -8.67 75.81
C GLY A 175 34.03 -8.62 74.55
N LEU A 176 33.86 -7.43 73.95
CA LEU A 176 33.20 -7.25 72.66
C LEU A 176 33.96 -7.93 71.53
N GLY A 177 35.29 -7.87 71.54
CA GLY A 177 36.15 -8.58 70.59
C GLY A 177 36.02 -10.10 70.71
N GLY A 178 36.03 -10.65 71.93
CA GLY A 178 35.85 -12.08 72.19
C GLY A 178 34.46 -12.57 71.77
N TRP A 179 33.40 -11.82 72.08
CA TRP A 179 32.03 -12.13 71.65
C TRP A 179 31.87 -12.02 70.12
N TYR A 180 32.38 -10.95 69.51
CA TYR A 180 32.31 -10.74 68.06
C TYR A 180 33.11 -11.78 67.26
N PHE A 181 34.32 -12.13 67.70
CA PHE A 181 35.16 -13.12 67.00
C PHE A 181 34.84 -14.57 67.36
N GLY A 182 34.37 -14.85 68.59
CA GLY A 182 34.10 -16.21 69.08
C GLY A 182 32.66 -16.69 68.86
N VAL A 183 31.68 -15.80 68.74
CA VAL A 183 30.25 -16.17 68.63
C VAL A 183 29.59 -15.60 67.37
N GLU A 184 29.77 -14.30 67.09
CA GLU A 184 29.05 -13.62 66.00
C GLU A 184 29.66 -13.87 64.61
N ARG A 185 30.99 -13.79 64.46
CA ARG A 185 31.69 -14.10 63.19
C ARG A 185 31.46 -15.53 62.68
N PRO A 186 31.50 -16.58 63.53
CA PRO A 186 31.18 -17.95 63.11
C PRO A 186 29.72 -18.11 62.67
N ARG A 187 28.77 -17.47 63.37
CA ARG A 187 27.35 -17.43 62.96
C ARG A 187 27.16 -16.75 61.61
N GLN A 188 27.81 -15.61 61.39
CA GLN A 188 27.76 -14.90 60.11
C GLN A 188 28.45 -15.70 58.99
N ARG A 189 29.56 -16.40 59.27
CA ARG A 189 30.18 -17.32 58.29
C ARG A 189 29.29 -18.51 57.94
N GLN A 190 28.67 -19.16 58.93
CA GLN A 190 27.75 -20.26 58.67
C GLN A 190 26.48 -19.81 57.94
N ALA A 191 25.93 -18.64 58.28
CA ALA A 191 24.79 -18.05 57.57
C ALA A 191 25.18 -17.66 56.13
N ALA A 192 26.37 -17.09 55.91
CA ALA A 192 26.87 -16.75 54.59
C ALA A 192 27.22 -17.98 53.74
N GLU A 193 27.72 -19.06 54.35
CA GLU A 193 27.97 -20.34 53.67
C GLU A 193 26.68 -21.06 53.32
N ARG A 194 25.68 -21.09 54.21
CA ARG A 194 24.33 -21.59 53.90
C ARG A 194 23.66 -20.78 52.80
N ALA A 195 23.73 -19.45 52.87
CA ALA A 195 23.22 -18.57 51.82
C ALA A 195 23.95 -18.75 50.48
N LYS A 196 25.27 -18.98 50.50
CA LYS A 196 26.03 -19.33 49.29
C LYS A 196 25.66 -20.70 48.74
N ALA A 197 25.45 -21.71 49.59
CA ALA A 197 25.05 -23.05 49.18
C ALA A 197 23.62 -23.06 48.59
N ASP A 198 22.68 -22.34 49.21
CA ASP A 198 21.31 -22.18 48.71
C ASP A 198 21.28 -21.36 47.40
N ALA A 199 22.12 -20.32 47.29
CA ALA A 199 22.28 -19.58 46.04
C ALA A 199 22.90 -20.43 44.92
N ALA A 200 23.88 -21.28 45.24
CA ALA A 200 24.48 -22.22 44.29
C ALA A 200 23.50 -23.32 43.85
N ARG A 201 22.65 -23.80 44.75
CA ARG A 201 21.56 -24.74 44.41
C ARG A 201 20.54 -24.09 43.47
N ARG A 202 20.07 -22.88 43.78
CA ARG A 202 19.15 -22.12 42.91
C ARG A 202 19.76 -21.80 41.54
N ALA A 203 21.06 -21.48 41.48
CA ALA A 203 21.74 -21.18 40.22
C ALA A 203 21.77 -22.35 39.21
N ASN A 204 21.66 -23.59 39.69
CA ASN A 204 21.69 -24.80 38.87
C ASN A 204 20.34 -25.54 38.77
N ALA A 205 19.32 -25.04 39.46
CA ALA A 205 17.97 -25.59 39.37
C ALA A 205 17.39 -25.35 37.97
N LYS A 206 16.68 -26.36 37.46
CA LYS A 206 16.06 -26.36 36.15
C LYS A 206 14.58 -26.77 36.26
N GLY A 207 13.76 -26.28 35.34
CA GLY A 207 12.37 -26.66 35.18
C GLY A 207 12.04 -26.93 33.70
N GLY A 208 10.76 -26.99 33.38
CA GLY A 208 10.29 -27.11 32.00
C GLY A 208 8.93 -26.46 31.77
N LEU A 209 8.60 -26.29 30.50
CA LEU A 209 7.42 -25.60 30.02
C LEU A 209 6.84 -26.35 28.81
N LEU A 210 5.52 -26.52 28.79
CA LEU A 210 4.77 -26.99 27.63
C LEU A 210 3.70 -25.96 27.27
N LEU A 211 3.52 -25.74 25.97
CA LEU A 211 2.37 -24.97 25.47
C LEU A 211 1.95 -25.40 24.07
N LYS A 212 0.66 -25.16 23.79
CA LYS A 212 -0.01 -25.46 22.52
C LYS A 212 -0.65 -24.19 21.97
N THR A 213 -0.99 -24.20 20.69
CA THR A 213 -1.69 -23.09 20.03
C THR A 213 -2.86 -23.58 19.19
N ALA A 214 -3.87 -22.74 19.07
CA ALA A 214 -5.00 -22.90 18.16
C ALA A 214 -5.14 -21.61 17.33
N PRO A 215 -4.90 -21.66 16.00
CA PRO A 215 -4.45 -22.82 15.24
C PRO A 215 -3.03 -23.29 15.60
N SER A 216 -2.73 -24.55 15.28
CA SER A 216 -1.42 -25.18 15.54
C SER A 216 -0.32 -24.64 14.63
N GLY A 217 0.94 -24.77 15.03
CA GLY A 217 2.09 -24.41 14.19
C GLY A 217 2.65 -23.00 14.42
N ALA A 218 2.20 -22.31 15.46
CA ALA A 218 2.78 -21.03 15.86
C ALA A 218 4.25 -21.18 16.29
N THR A 219 5.05 -20.14 16.02
CA THR A 219 6.41 -19.99 16.52
C THR A 219 6.38 -19.48 17.96
N VAL A 220 7.09 -20.18 18.83
CA VAL A 220 7.10 -19.97 20.28
C VAL A 220 8.54 -19.67 20.69
N THR A 221 8.76 -18.51 21.30
CA THR A 221 10.08 -18.06 21.76
C THR A 221 10.08 -17.88 23.27
N LEU A 222 11.00 -18.54 23.97
CA LEU A 222 11.21 -18.40 25.41
C LEU A 222 12.55 -17.71 25.67
N GLY A 223 12.54 -16.49 26.20
CA GLY A 223 13.75 -15.69 26.39
C GLY A 223 14.29 -15.12 25.07
N SER A 224 15.62 -15.07 24.92
CA SER A 224 16.29 -14.44 23.77
C SER A 224 16.75 -15.42 22.69
N GLU A 225 16.71 -16.73 22.91
CA GLU A 225 17.42 -17.70 22.04
C GLU A 225 16.67 -19.00 21.75
N GLU A 226 15.73 -19.44 22.60
CA GLU A 226 15.06 -20.73 22.40
C GLU A 226 13.75 -20.56 21.61
N VAL A 227 13.77 -20.96 20.34
CA VAL A 227 12.62 -20.93 19.43
C VAL A 227 12.16 -22.35 19.10
N GLN A 228 10.87 -22.62 19.27
CA GLN A 228 10.23 -23.90 18.91
C GLN A 228 8.90 -23.67 18.19
N THR A 229 8.38 -24.69 17.52
CA THR A 229 7.05 -24.68 16.90
C THR A 229 6.04 -25.40 17.79
N SER A 230 4.85 -24.83 17.95
CA SER A 230 3.75 -25.39 18.75
C SER A 230 3.22 -26.74 18.21
N PRO A 231 3.03 -27.79 19.05
CA PRO A 231 3.26 -27.82 20.50
C PRO A 231 4.75 -27.71 20.88
N ALA A 232 5.08 -26.72 21.71
CA ALA A 232 6.47 -26.40 22.06
C ALA A 232 6.78 -26.90 23.48
N GLU A 233 7.89 -27.63 23.62
CA GLU A 233 8.30 -28.28 24.87
C GLU A 233 9.72 -27.87 25.23
N PHE A 234 9.87 -27.02 26.25
CA PHE A 234 11.15 -26.55 26.76
C PHE A 234 11.53 -27.35 28.00
N LYS A 235 12.61 -28.13 27.93
CA LYS A 235 13.12 -28.95 29.04
C LYS A 235 14.44 -28.42 29.54
N GLY A 236 14.62 -28.43 30.86
CA GLY A 236 15.91 -28.10 31.46
C GLY A 236 16.24 -26.60 31.43
N VAL A 237 15.21 -25.75 31.34
CA VAL A 237 15.35 -24.29 31.36
C VAL A 237 15.73 -23.86 32.78
N LYS A 238 16.68 -22.94 32.92
CA LYS A 238 17.08 -22.41 34.24
C LYS A 238 15.88 -21.77 34.93
N ILE A 239 15.84 -21.84 36.26
CA ILE A 239 14.79 -21.15 37.01
C ILE A 239 14.89 -19.64 36.81
N GLY A 240 13.74 -18.98 36.69
CA GLY A 240 13.69 -17.54 36.45
C GLY A 240 12.43 -17.12 35.69
N LYS A 241 12.32 -15.83 35.48
CA LYS A 241 11.24 -15.21 34.70
C LYS A 241 11.71 -14.98 33.27
N TYR A 242 10.94 -15.43 32.31
CA TYR A 242 11.27 -15.36 30.89
C TYR A 242 10.13 -14.68 30.12
N PRO A 243 10.45 -13.78 29.17
CA PRO A 243 9.46 -13.36 28.18
C PRO A 243 9.15 -14.56 27.27
N LEU A 244 7.87 -14.86 27.13
CA LEU A 244 7.30 -15.82 26.21
C LEU A 244 6.61 -15.05 25.08
N ARG A 245 7.03 -15.31 23.83
CA ARG A 245 6.38 -14.78 22.64
C ARG A 245 5.78 -15.92 21.83
N VAL A 246 4.55 -15.75 21.38
CA VAL A 246 3.86 -16.68 20.48
C VAL A 246 3.41 -15.89 19.26
N SER A 247 3.87 -16.31 18.08
CA SER A 247 3.58 -15.64 16.82
C SER A 247 3.15 -16.65 15.76
N LEU A 248 2.19 -16.27 14.93
CA LEU A 248 1.78 -17.01 13.75
C LEU A 248 1.37 -16.02 12.67
N GLU A 249 1.81 -16.26 11.44
CA GLU A 249 1.48 -15.39 10.31
C GLU A 249 -0.04 -15.21 10.17
N GLY A 250 -0.49 -13.95 10.10
CA GLY A 250 -1.91 -13.59 10.00
C GLY A 250 -2.67 -13.53 11.34
N TYR A 251 -1.98 -13.70 12.47
CA TYR A 251 -2.55 -13.63 13.83
C TYR A 251 -1.81 -12.60 14.68
N GLU A 252 -2.47 -12.11 15.73
CA GLU A 252 -1.90 -11.18 16.70
C GLU A 252 -0.80 -11.88 17.51
N GLU A 253 0.29 -11.15 17.81
CA GLU A 253 1.41 -11.66 18.60
C GLU A 253 1.08 -11.63 20.09
N GLU A 254 1.13 -12.79 20.76
CA GLU A 254 0.94 -12.91 22.20
C GLU A 254 2.27 -12.78 22.94
N ASN A 255 2.33 -11.87 23.90
CA ASN A 255 3.52 -11.56 24.70
C ASN A 255 3.18 -11.66 26.19
N ARG A 256 3.84 -12.57 26.93
CA ARG A 256 3.63 -12.75 28.38
C ARG A 256 4.93 -13.08 29.11
N GLU A 257 5.00 -12.83 30.42
CA GLU A 257 6.10 -13.30 31.27
C GLU A 257 5.70 -14.64 31.93
N VAL A 258 6.59 -15.63 31.87
CA VAL A 258 6.40 -16.93 32.52
C VAL A 258 7.54 -17.22 33.49
N GLU A 259 7.20 -17.79 34.65
CA GLU A 259 8.18 -18.16 35.68
C GLU A 259 8.45 -19.66 35.62
N ILE A 260 9.72 -20.02 35.40
CA ILE A 260 10.19 -21.41 35.45
C ILE A 260 10.64 -21.73 36.88
N ARG A 261 10.06 -22.78 37.47
CA ARG A 261 10.30 -23.21 38.86
C ARG A 261 11.10 -24.52 38.94
N GLU A 262 11.78 -24.72 40.07
CA GLU A 262 12.65 -25.90 40.30
C GLU A 262 11.84 -27.20 40.24
N ASN A 263 12.25 -28.14 39.37
CA ASN A 263 11.64 -29.45 39.20
C ASN A 263 10.15 -29.44 38.84
N GLU A 264 9.63 -28.32 38.35
CA GLU A 264 8.26 -28.18 37.88
C GLU A 264 8.25 -28.18 36.34
N PHE A 265 7.33 -28.92 35.76
CA PHE A 265 7.03 -28.89 34.34
C PHE A 265 5.65 -28.26 34.17
N THR A 266 5.64 -26.99 33.75
CA THR A 266 4.42 -26.17 33.69
C THR A 266 3.76 -26.33 32.33
N ASP A 267 2.51 -26.80 32.29
CA ASP A 267 1.68 -26.76 31.07
C ASP A 267 0.84 -25.48 31.07
N LEU A 268 1.09 -24.59 30.10
CA LEU A 268 0.35 -23.34 29.94
C LEU A 268 -0.99 -23.53 29.20
N GLY A 269 -1.27 -24.73 28.72
CA GLY A 269 -2.47 -25.02 27.95
C GLY A 269 -2.39 -24.57 26.50
N THR A 270 -3.55 -24.27 25.91
CA THR A 270 -3.66 -23.89 24.50
C THR A 270 -3.94 -22.39 24.36
N PHE A 271 -3.06 -21.68 23.67
CA PHE A 271 -3.25 -20.29 23.29
C PHE A 271 -4.12 -20.22 22.03
N THR A 272 -5.33 -19.68 22.16
CA THR A 272 -6.19 -19.38 21.00
C THR A 272 -5.74 -18.04 20.42
N LEU A 273 -5.15 -18.07 19.23
CA LEU A 273 -4.66 -16.87 18.57
C LEU A 273 -5.79 -16.11 17.92
N THR A 274 -5.81 -14.79 18.10
CA THR A 274 -6.75 -13.88 17.45
C THR A 274 -6.25 -13.57 16.05
N ARG A 275 -7.11 -13.67 15.04
CA ARG A 275 -6.76 -13.28 13.67
C ARG A 275 -6.55 -11.77 13.64
N SER A 276 -5.42 -11.29 13.12
CA SER A 276 -5.17 -9.86 12.97
C SER A 276 -6.18 -9.26 11.99
N THR A 277 -7.15 -8.51 12.49
CA THR A 277 -7.99 -7.61 11.70
C THR A 277 -7.40 -6.21 11.81
N GLY A 278 -6.57 -5.80 10.84
CA GLY A 278 -6.03 -4.44 10.84
C GLY A 278 -7.16 -3.40 10.85
N SER A 279 -6.95 -2.26 11.52
CA SER A 279 -7.75 -1.05 11.29
C SER A 279 -6.81 0.07 10.85
N LEU A 280 -7.19 0.76 9.78
CA LEU A 280 -6.51 1.93 9.26
C LEU A 280 -7.20 3.18 9.83
N LYS A 281 -6.43 4.14 10.32
CA LYS A 281 -6.93 5.46 10.69
C LYS A 281 -6.43 6.47 9.67
N LEU A 282 -7.36 7.04 8.89
CA LEU A 282 -7.08 8.07 7.89
C LEU A 282 -7.45 9.44 8.46
N ASP A 283 -6.46 10.29 8.67
CA ASP A 283 -6.68 11.70 8.99
C ASP A 283 -6.85 12.48 7.67
N SER A 284 -8.03 13.07 7.44
CA SER A 284 -8.33 13.90 6.26
C SER A 284 -8.09 15.38 6.57
N ALA A 285 -7.66 16.15 5.57
CA ALA A 285 -7.59 17.61 5.64
C ALA A 285 -8.45 18.23 4.52
N PRO A 286 -9.51 19.00 4.84
CA PRO A 286 -9.99 19.29 6.21
C PRO A 286 -10.58 18.06 6.90
N GLU A 287 -10.49 18.06 8.23
CA GLU A 287 -11.02 17.01 9.09
C GLU A 287 -12.54 16.89 8.87
N GLY A 288 -13.02 15.68 8.57
CA GLY A 288 -14.44 15.43 8.26
C GLY A 288 -14.86 15.67 6.81
N ALA A 289 -13.91 15.79 5.87
CA ALA A 289 -14.24 15.76 4.44
C ALA A 289 -14.86 14.40 4.07
N ALA A 290 -16.16 14.40 3.81
CA ALA A 290 -16.92 13.23 3.36
C ALA A 290 -16.56 12.93 1.89
N TYR A 291 -15.43 12.26 1.68
CA TYR A 291 -15.10 11.70 0.38
C TYR A 291 -15.88 10.40 0.16
N PRO A 292 -16.36 10.14 -1.06
CA PRO A 292 -16.99 8.86 -1.36
C PRO A 292 -16.03 7.71 -1.08
N THR A 293 -16.47 6.77 -0.25
CA THR A 293 -15.84 5.46 -0.10
C THR A 293 -16.42 4.51 -1.15
N LEU A 294 -15.72 3.42 -1.46
CA LEU A 294 -16.25 2.40 -2.37
C LEU A 294 -17.33 1.50 -1.74
N GLU A 295 -17.74 1.79 -0.50
CA GLU A 295 -18.66 0.96 0.28
C GLU A 295 -20.06 1.58 0.40
N GLU A 296 -20.18 2.90 0.25
CA GLU A 296 -21.43 3.62 0.44
C GLU A 296 -21.91 4.32 -0.83
N PRO A 297 -23.24 4.46 -1.01
CA PRO A 297 -23.79 5.28 -2.08
C PRO A 297 -23.33 6.74 -1.99
N TYR A 298 -23.15 7.37 -3.15
CA TYR A 298 -22.66 8.73 -3.26
C TYR A 298 -23.48 9.54 -4.27
N GLU A 299 -23.74 10.82 -3.98
CA GLU A 299 -24.40 11.73 -4.90
C GLU A 299 -23.49 12.94 -5.19
N ASN A 300 -23.25 13.21 -6.48
CA ASN A 300 -22.35 14.28 -6.91
C ASN A 300 -23.08 15.65 -7.00
N SER A 301 -22.36 16.70 -7.39
CA SER A 301 -22.93 18.06 -7.49
C SER A 301 -23.98 18.23 -8.59
N LEU A 302 -24.13 17.26 -9.50
CA LEU A 302 -25.16 17.24 -10.55
C LEU A 302 -26.40 16.41 -10.13
N GLY A 303 -26.44 15.88 -8.92
CA GLY A 303 -27.50 14.97 -8.48
C GLY A 303 -27.49 13.64 -9.25
N MET A 304 -26.30 13.22 -9.73
CA MET A 304 -26.08 11.85 -10.21
C MET A 304 -25.74 10.98 -9.02
N LYS A 305 -26.43 9.85 -8.88
CA LYS A 305 -26.23 8.89 -7.80
C LYS A 305 -25.29 7.79 -8.24
N PHE A 306 -24.47 7.30 -7.34
CA PHE A 306 -23.50 6.24 -7.54
C PHE A 306 -23.63 5.20 -6.43
N VAL A 307 -23.50 3.92 -6.77
CA VAL A 307 -23.66 2.78 -5.84
C VAL A 307 -22.55 1.75 -6.02
N PRO A 308 -22.17 1.04 -4.95
CA PRO A 308 -21.17 -0.02 -5.04
C PRO A 308 -21.68 -1.22 -5.84
N VAL A 309 -20.79 -1.82 -6.62
CA VAL A 309 -21.04 -3.08 -7.34
C VAL A 309 -20.03 -4.12 -6.88
N ALA A 310 -20.52 -5.24 -6.36
CA ALA A 310 -19.66 -6.31 -5.85
C ALA A 310 -18.72 -6.84 -6.94
N GLY A 311 -17.45 -7.04 -6.59
CA GLY A 311 -16.41 -7.49 -7.52
C GLY A 311 -15.79 -6.38 -8.37
N THR A 312 -16.13 -5.11 -8.13
CA THR A 312 -15.52 -3.96 -8.81
C THR A 312 -14.89 -3.01 -7.79
N ALA A 313 -13.91 -2.21 -8.24
CA ALA A 313 -13.26 -1.18 -7.42
C ALA A 313 -13.78 0.24 -7.77
N VAL A 314 -15.07 0.34 -8.09
CA VAL A 314 -15.73 1.58 -8.51
C VAL A 314 -17.15 1.69 -7.94
N LEU A 315 -17.63 2.92 -7.81
CA LEU A 315 -19.07 3.18 -7.68
C LEU A 315 -19.68 3.37 -9.07
N PHE A 316 -20.75 2.67 -9.39
CA PHE A 316 -21.48 2.81 -10.65
C PHE A 316 -22.51 3.92 -10.56
N GLY A 317 -22.56 4.80 -11.56
CA GLY A 317 -23.71 5.69 -11.75
C GLY A 317 -24.98 4.86 -11.83
N VAL A 318 -26.02 5.25 -11.10
CA VAL A 318 -27.29 4.51 -10.97
C VAL A 318 -28.08 4.48 -12.28
N TRP A 319 -27.90 5.50 -13.12
CA TRP A 319 -28.49 5.63 -14.45
C TRP A 319 -27.45 6.18 -15.45
N ASP A 320 -27.81 6.12 -16.74
CA ASP A 320 -27.11 6.81 -17.82
C ASP A 320 -27.01 8.33 -17.58
N VAL A 321 -25.98 8.95 -18.13
CA VAL A 321 -25.82 10.41 -18.10
C VAL A 321 -27.01 11.04 -18.80
N ARG A 322 -27.72 11.93 -18.10
CA ARG A 322 -28.95 12.54 -18.63
C ARG A 322 -28.63 13.74 -19.51
N VAL A 323 -29.60 14.16 -20.32
CA VAL A 323 -29.53 15.41 -21.09
C VAL A 323 -29.15 16.60 -20.21
N ARG A 324 -29.77 16.76 -19.03
CA ARG A 324 -29.44 17.85 -18.11
C ARG A 324 -28.02 17.80 -17.54
N ASP A 325 -27.50 16.59 -17.33
CA ASP A 325 -26.15 16.41 -16.80
C ASP A 325 -25.14 16.84 -17.88
N TYR A 326 -25.35 16.39 -19.13
CA TYR A 326 -24.54 16.77 -20.28
C TYR A 326 -24.70 18.25 -20.66
N ALA A 327 -25.89 18.83 -20.50
CA ALA A 327 -26.12 20.26 -20.69
C ALA A 327 -25.28 21.12 -19.74
N ALA A 328 -25.13 20.70 -18.48
CA ALA A 328 -24.25 21.38 -17.53
C ALA A 328 -22.77 21.33 -17.96
N TYR A 329 -22.34 20.20 -18.55
CA TYR A 329 -21.03 20.09 -19.19
C TYR A 329 -20.91 21.03 -20.39
N ALA A 330 -21.91 21.04 -21.27
CA ALA A 330 -21.91 21.85 -22.48
C ALA A 330 -21.86 23.35 -22.16
N GLN A 331 -22.61 23.80 -21.15
CA GLN A 331 -22.61 25.19 -20.70
C GLN A 331 -21.25 25.63 -20.12
N ALA A 332 -20.52 24.71 -19.48
CA ALA A 332 -19.25 25.00 -18.83
C ALA A 332 -18.05 24.95 -19.78
N ASN A 333 -18.21 24.52 -21.04
CA ASN A 333 -17.12 24.29 -21.97
C ASN A 333 -17.42 24.92 -23.34
N ARG A 334 -16.37 25.31 -24.07
CA ARG A 334 -16.50 25.85 -25.44
C ARG A 334 -16.21 24.76 -26.47
N GLY A 335 -16.75 24.90 -27.67
CA GLY A 335 -16.47 24.00 -28.79
C GLY A 335 -17.10 22.62 -28.67
N ILE A 336 -18.20 22.51 -27.93
CA ILE A 336 -18.97 21.28 -27.79
C ILE A 336 -19.80 21.08 -29.04
N VAL A 337 -19.78 19.86 -29.60
CA VAL A 337 -20.61 19.51 -30.75
C VAL A 337 -22.07 19.40 -30.28
N GLU A 338 -23.00 20.03 -30.99
CA GLU A 338 -24.39 20.22 -30.54
C GLU A 338 -25.35 19.11 -30.98
N SER A 339 -24.85 18.00 -31.56
CA SER A 339 -25.67 16.89 -32.07
C SER A 339 -26.56 16.21 -31.01
N TRP A 340 -26.25 16.39 -29.72
CA TRP A 340 -27.04 15.89 -28.60
C TRP A 340 -28.30 16.73 -28.31
N GLN A 341 -28.36 17.98 -28.80
CA GLN A 341 -29.47 18.91 -28.50
C GLN A 341 -30.75 18.58 -29.28
N ASP A 342 -30.60 18.06 -30.51
CA ASP A 342 -31.71 17.64 -31.37
C ASP A 342 -31.38 16.28 -32.01
N PRO A 343 -31.66 15.17 -31.31
CA PRO A 343 -31.38 13.84 -31.83
C PRO A 343 -32.38 13.37 -32.89
N GLY A 344 -33.33 14.21 -33.32
CA GLY A 344 -34.38 13.87 -34.28
C GLY A 344 -35.63 13.25 -33.65
N PHE A 345 -35.76 13.28 -32.33
CA PHE A 345 -36.95 12.89 -31.57
C PHE A 345 -37.06 13.69 -30.26
N PRO A 346 -38.27 13.82 -29.68
CA PRO A 346 -38.44 14.53 -28.41
C PRO A 346 -37.67 13.87 -27.28
N GLN A 347 -36.82 14.63 -26.61
CA GLN A 347 -36.02 14.17 -25.49
C GLN A 347 -36.05 15.19 -24.35
N GLU A 348 -36.47 14.77 -23.15
CA GLU A 348 -36.52 15.63 -21.97
C GLU A 348 -35.22 15.59 -21.16
N GLU A 349 -35.08 16.53 -20.22
CA GLU A 349 -33.90 16.70 -19.36
C GLU A 349 -33.46 15.44 -18.59
N THR A 350 -34.40 14.53 -18.30
CA THR A 350 -34.15 13.29 -17.54
C THR A 350 -33.93 12.05 -18.41
N HIS A 351 -34.02 12.17 -19.74
CA HIS A 351 -33.67 11.10 -20.66
C HIS A 351 -32.15 10.94 -20.76
N PRO A 352 -31.63 9.76 -21.17
CA PRO A 352 -30.21 9.58 -21.43
C PRO A 352 -29.74 10.46 -22.60
N VAL A 353 -28.60 11.13 -22.46
CA VAL A 353 -28.01 11.85 -23.59
C VAL A 353 -27.57 10.86 -24.68
N VAL A 354 -27.85 11.19 -25.93
CA VAL A 354 -27.46 10.41 -27.12
C VAL A 354 -26.71 11.28 -28.13
N ASN A 355 -26.30 10.73 -29.26
CA ASN A 355 -25.50 11.44 -30.28
C ASN A 355 -24.19 12.03 -29.71
N VAL A 356 -23.58 11.30 -28.78
CA VAL A 356 -22.29 11.62 -28.18
C VAL A 356 -21.26 10.55 -28.51
N SER A 357 -20.09 10.98 -28.96
CA SER A 357 -18.98 10.09 -29.27
C SER A 357 -18.27 9.59 -28.01
N TRP A 358 -17.45 8.55 -28.16
CA TRP A 358 -16.67 8.01 -27.05
C TRP A 358 -15.73 9.07 -26.45
N GLU A 359 -15.11 9.89 -27.29
CA GLU A 359 -14.20 10.96 -26.86
C GLU A 359 -14.94 12.05 -26.08
N GLU A 360 -16.16 12.39 -26.50
CA GLU A 360 -17.02 13.36 -25.79
C GLU A 360 -17.50 12.81 -24.45
N ALA A 361 -17.85 11.52 -24.38
CA ALA A 361 -18.21 10.85 -23.14
C ALA A 361 -17.01 10.82 -22.15
N LYS A 362 -15.80 10.57 -22.66
CA LYS A 362 -14.56 10.67 -21.86
C LYS A 362 -14.27 12.10 -21.42
N ALA A 363 -14.49 13.09 -22.28
CA ALA A 363 -14.30 14.50 -21.97
C ALA A 363 -15.28 14.98 -20.89
N PHE A 364 -16.54 14.51 -20.92
CA PHE A 364 -17.52 14.72 -19.84
C PHE A 364 -17.00 14.18 -18.51
N CYS A 365 -16.57 12.92 -18.47
CA CYS A 365 -16.02 12.29 -17.25
C CYS A 365 -14.81 13.06 -16.70
N ALA A 366 -13.90 13.51 -17.58
CA ALA A 366 -12.74 14.29 -17.19
C ALA A 366 -13.13 15.68 -16.65
N TRP A 367 -14.12 16.34 -17.26
CA TRP A 367 -14.65 17.60 -16.77
C TRP A 367 -15.33 17.44 -15.41
N LEU A 368 -16.17 16.42 -15.25
CA LEU A 368 -16.86 16.14 -13.99
C LEU A 368 -15.84 15.87 -12.87
N THR A 369 -14.76 15.13 -13.17
CA THR A 369 -13.64 14.93 -12.24
C THR A 369 -13.03 16.24 -11.78
N ARG A 370 -12.70 17.14 -12.71
CA ARG A 370 -12.12 18.45 -12.36
C ARG A 370 -13.09 19.30 -11.55
N LYS A 371 -14.37 19.32 -11.95
CA LYS A 371 -15.44 20.05 -11.26
C LYS A 371 -15.59 19.59 -9.81
N GLU A 372 -15.69 18.29 -9.58
CA GLU A 372 -15.92 17.73 -8.25
C GLU A 372 -14.67 17.83 -7.36
N ARG A 373 -13.47 17.68 -7.92
CA ARG A 373 -12.21 17.94 -7.19
C ARG A 373 -12.08 19.40 -6.78
N ALA A 374 -12.38 20.33 -7.69
CA ALA A 374 -12.34 21.76 -7.39
C ALA A 374 -13.37 22.16 -6.32
N ALA A 375 -14.49 21.43 -6.24
CA ALA A 375 -15.50 21.58 -5.20
C ALA A 375 -15.18 20.81 -3.90
N GLY A 376 -14.05 20.09 -3.84
CA GLY A 376 -13.66 19.28 -2.67
C GLY A 376 -14.58 18.07 -2.41
N ARG A 377 -15.41 17.66 -3.37
CA ARG A 377 -16.37 16.56 -3.21
C ARG A 377 -15.79 15.17 -3.49
N ILE A 378 -14.67 15.11 -4.20
CA ILE A 378 -13.89 13.89 -4.42
C ILE A 378 -12.40 14.19 -4.24
N GLY A 379 -11.63 13.20 -3.79
CA GLY A 379 -10.20 13.33 -3.53
C GLY A 379 -9.32 13.35 -4.78
N ALA A 380 -8.05 13.70 -4.60
CA ALA A 380 -7.05 13.75 -5.69
C ALA A 380 -6.81 12.39 -6.38
N GLY A 381 -7.02 11.28 -5.66
CA GLY A 381 -6.95 9.92 -6.19
C GLY A 381 -8.22 9.44 -6.90
N GLN A 382 -9.32 10.20 -6.83
CA GLN A 382 -10.63 9.78 -7.34
C GLN A 382 -10.95 10.42 -8.67
N ARG A 383 -11.53 9.68 -9.62
CA ARG A 383 -11.92 10.22 -10.93
C ARG A 383 -13.16 9.54 -11.50
N TYR A 384 -13.94 10.30 -12.24
CA TYR A 384 -14.97 9.73 -13.11
C TYR A 384 -14.36 9.24 -14.40
N ARG A 385 -14.91 8.14 -14.90
CA ARG A 385 -14.60 7.58 -16.21
C ARG A 385 -15.77 6.73 -16.72
N LEU A 386 -15.62 6.19 -17.92
CA LEU A 386 -16.53 5.17 -18.42
C LEU A 386 -16.24 3.84 -17.68
N PRO A 387 -17.24 2.94 -17.56
CA PRO A 387 -16.98 1.58 -17.09
C PRO A 387 -16.11 0.82 -18.08
N THR A 388 -15.33 -0.13 -17.57
CA THR A 388 -14.73 -1.18 -18.41
C THR A 388 -15.80 -2.22 -18.80
N ASP A 389 -15.56 -3.01 -19.85
CA ASP A 389 -16.40 -4.15 -20.24
C ASP A 389 -16.58 -5.13 -19.08
N ALA A 390 -15.50 -5.41 -18.34
CA ALA A 390 -15.52 -6.34 -17.21
C ALA A 390 -16.35 -5.81 -16.04
N GLU A 391 -16.20 -4.53 -15.69
CA GLU A 391 -17.03 -3.88 -14.67
C GLU A 391 -18.50 -3.84 -15.09
N TRP A 392 -18.79 -3.59 -16.36
CA TRP A 392 -20.15 -3.59 -16.88
C TRP A 392 -20.78 -4.99 -16.77
N SER A 393 -20.03 -6.05 -17.10
CA SER A 393 -20.47 -7.45 -16.90
C SER A 393 -20.76 -7.76 -15.43
N ALA A 394 -19.94 -7.29 -14.49
CA ALA A 394 -20.21 -7.44 -13.06
C ALA A 394 -21.49 -6.67 -12.66
N ALA A 395 -21.65 -5.45 -13.17
CA ALA A 395 -22.78 -4.57 -12.87
C ALA A 395 -24.12 -5.11 -13.38
N VAL A 396 -24.16 -5.75 -14.56
CA VAL A 396 -25.37 -6.40 -15.07
C VAL A 396 -25.65 -7.75 -14.37
N GLY A 397 -24.67 -8.29 -13.63
CA GLY A 397 -24.79 -9.53 -12.87
C GLY A 397 -24.41 -10.80 -13.62
N LEU A 398 -23.55 -10.70 -14.63
CA LEU A 398 -22.99 -11.90 -15.28
C LEU A 398 -22.02 -12.64 -14.35
N PRO A 399 -21.95 -13.98 -14.46
CA PRO A 399 -20.86 -14.73 -13.85
C PRO A 399 -19.54 -14.42 -14.56
N THR A 400 -18.42 -14.87 -13.97
CA THR A 400 -17.09 -14.76 -14.59
C THR A 400 -17.10 -15.35 -16.00
N GLU A 401 -16.81 -14.50 -16.99
CA GLU A 401 -16.78 -14.86 -18.39
C GLU A 401 -15.39 -15.38 -18.80
N SER A 402 -15.35 -16.34 -19.72
CA SER A 402 -14.09 -16.79 -20.33
C SER A 402 -13.76 -15.96 -21.57
N GLY A 403 -12.51 -15.55 -21.74
CA GLY A 403 -12.04 -14.76 -22.88
C GLY A 403 -11.18 -13.58 -22.42
N ALA A 404 -10.13 -13.28 -23.17
CA ALA A 404 -9.19 -12.21 -22.85
C ALA A 404 -9.67 -10.83 -23.33
N THR A 405 -10.49 -10.79 -24.39
CA THR A 405 -10.98 -9.56 -25.01
C THR A 405 -12.51 -9.48 -24.97
N PRO A 406 -13.11 -8.28 -25.08
CA PRO A 406 -14.56 -8.13 -25.23
C PRO A 406 -15.10 -8.96 -26.41
N ARG A 407 -14.41 -8.99 -27.55
CA ARG A 407 -14.78 -9.84 -28.70
C ARG A 407 -14.91 -11.31 -28.38
N GLU A 408 -14.00 -11.87 -27.59
CA GLU A 408 -14.04 -13.29 -27.23
C GLU A 408 -15.17 -13.65 -26.24
N LYS A 409 -15.74 -12.64 -25.58
CA LYS A 409 -16.84 -12.76 -24.63
C LYS A 409 -18.20 -12.42 -25.26
N ASP A 410 -18.20 -11.81 -26.44
CA ASP A 410 -19.41 -11.36 -27.11
C ASP A 410 -20.41 -12.51 -27.32
N GLU A 411 -21.63 -12.28 -26.84
CA GLU A 411 -22.76 -13.21 -26.84
C GLU A 411 -22.48 -14.62 -26.29
N LYS A 412 -21.38 -14.79 -25.55
CA LYS A 412 -20.92 -16.12 -25.14
C LYS A 412 -21.85 -16.78 -24.12
N ILE A 413 -22.53 -15.97 -23.31
CA ILE A 413 -23.56 -16.44 -22.38
C ILE A 413 -24.92 -16.21 -23.04
N LYS A 414 -25.54 -17.28 -23.51
CA LYS A 414 -26.84 -17.27 -24.17
C LYS A 414 -28.00 -17.43 -23.16
N GLY A 415 -29.16 -16.86 -23.50
CA GLY A 415 -30.39 -16.98 -22.71
C GLY A 415 -30.33 -16.31 -21.33
N VAL A 416 -29.49 -15.28 -21.18
CA VAL A 416 -29.40 -14.44 -20.00
C VAL A 416 -29.51 -12.98 -20.44
N TYR A 417 -30.55 -12.32 -19.97
CA TYR A 417 -30.90 -10.94 -20.25
C TYR A 417 -30.87 -10.11 -18.95
N PRO A 418 -30.86 -8.77 -19.04
CA PRO A 418 -30.86 -7.91 -17.86
C PRO A 418 -32.05 -8.12 -16.90
N TRP A 419 -33.17 -8.66 -17.40
CA TRP A 419 -34.37 -8.99 -16.61
C TRP A 419 -34.47 -10.47 -16.20
N GLY A 420 -33.54 -11.34 -16.64
CA GLY A 420 -33.58 -12.78 -16.34
C GLY A 420 -33.43 -13.66 -17.57
N ARG A 421 -34.08 -14.83 -17.57
CA ARG A 421 -33.94 -15.86 -18.65
C ARG A 421 -35.15 -15.94 -19.58
N GLU A 422 -36.18 -15.15 -19.32
CA GLU A 422 -37.43 -15.16 -20.07
C GLU A 422 -37.27 -14.44 -21.42
N TRP A 423 -37.85 -15.02 -22.46
CA TRP A 423 -37.99 -14.40 -23.78
C TRP A 423 -39.41 -14.63 -24.32
N PRO A 424 -40.12 -13.61 -24.87
CA PRO A 424 -39.72 -12.20 -24.99
C PRO A 424 -39.57 -11.49 -23.63
N PRO A 425 -39.06 -10.25 -23.56
CA PRO A 425 -38.98 -9.52 -22.30
C PRO A 425 -40.39 -9.34 -21.70
N PRO A 426 -40.56 -9.44 -20.37
CA PRO A 426 -41.85 -9.15 -19.75
C PRO A 426 -42.21 -7.66 -19.86
N SER A 427 -43.49 -7.32 -19.75
CA SER A 427 -43.92 -5.91 -19.73
C SER A 427 -43.27 -5.16 -18.56
N GLY A 428 -42.72 -3.99 -18.83
CA GLY A 428 -41.97 -3.19 -17.87
C GLY A 428 -40.53 -3.67 -17.62
N ALA A 429 -40.00 -4.59 -18.44
CA ALA A 429 -38.61 -5.05 -18.30
C ALA A 429 -37.56 -3.97 -18.60
N GLY A 430 -37.89 -3.03 -19.49
CA GLY A 430 -36.99 -2.01 -19.99
C GLY A 430 -37.59 -1.33 -21.22
N ASN A 431 -36.84 -0.40 -21.81
CA ASN A 431 -37.20 0.29 -23.04
C ASN A 431 -36.50 -0.34 -24.24
N TYR A 432 -37.26 -0.98 -25.11
CA TYR A 432 -36.76 -1.76 -26.25
C TYR A 432 -37.57 -1.48 -27.52
N GLY A 433 -37.22 -2.12 -28.63
CA GLY A 433 -37.90 -1.89 -29.91
C GLY A 433 -39.41 -2.11 -29.83
N GLU A 434 -40.18 -1.15 -30.36
CA GLU A 434 -41.65 -1.03 -30.26
C GLU A 434 -42.41 -2.34 -30.54
N SER A 435 -41.92 -3.16 -31.46
CA SER A 435 -42.54 -4.44 -31.81
C SER A 435 -42.63 -5.44 -30.65
N LEU A 436 -41.80 -5.29 -29.61
CA LEU A 436 -41.84 -6.13 -28.41
C LEU A 436 -43.02 -5.81 -27.50
N LYS A 437 -43.58 -4.59 -27.57
CA LYS A 437 -44.75 -4.15 -26.78
C LYS A 437 -44.57 -4.31 -25.27
N VAL A 438 -43.37 -4.01 -24.79
CA VAL A 438 -42.99 -4.18 -23.37
C VAL A 438 -43.05 -2.87 -22.58
N ASP A 439 -43.07 -1.73 -23.27
CA ASP A 439 -43.18 -0.39 -22.71
C ASP A 439 -44.01 0.53 -23.64
N SER A 440 -44.12 1.81 -23.29
CA SER A 440 -44.94 2.81 -23.99
C SER A 440 -44.12 3.95 -24.59
N TYR A 441 -42.79 3.84 -24.65
CA TYR A 441 -41.90 4.87 -25.18
C TYR A 441 -41.53 4.53 -26.64
N ALA A 442 -41.75 5.48 -27.54
CA ALA A 442 -41.36 5.31 -28.96
C ALA A 442 -39.85 5.47 -29.19
N PHE A 443 -39.16 6.15 -28.26
CA PHE A 443 -37.74 6.49 -28.31
C PHE A 443 -37.12 6.25 -26.93
N THR A 444 -36.06 6.98 -26.57
CA THR A 444 -35.55 6.98 -25.18
C THR A 444 -36.65 7.30 -24.16
N SER A 445 -36.47 6.79 -22.94
CA SER A 445 -37.35 7.04 -21.80
C SER A 445 -36.57 7.78 -20.69
N PRO A 446 -37.24 8.50 -19.77
CA PRO A 446 -36.59 9.05 -18.60
C PRO A 446 -35.84 7.95 -17.85
N VAL A 447 -34.60 8.23 -17.45
CA VAL A 447 -33.80 7.23 -16.74
C VAL A 447 -34.50 6.81 -15.45
N GLY A 448 -34.39 5.52 -15.13
CA GLY A 448 -35.05 4.97 -13.94
C GLY A 448 -36.55 4.74 -14.05
N SER A 449 -37.11 4.78 -15.27
CA SER A 449 -38.53 4.45 -15.52
C SER A 449 -38.87 2.98 -15.27
N PHE A 450 -37.87 2.09 -15.29
CA PHE A 450 -38.05 0.65 -15.13
C PHE A 450 -37.44 0.14 -13.83
N LYS A 451 -37.58 -1.16 -13.56
CA LYS A 451 -37.07 -1.76 -12.32
C LYS A 451 -35.54 -1.79 -12.33
N ALA A 452 -34.93 -1.33 -11.24
CA ALA A 452 -33.50 -1.49 -11.01
C ALA A 452 -33.10 -2.96 -10.78
N ASN A 453 -31.85 -3.29 -11.10
CA ASN A 453 -31.28 -4.60 -10.78
C ASN A 453 -30.92 -4.72 -9.28
N GLN A 454 -30.29 -5.83 -8.90
CA GLN A 454 -29.89 -6.14 -7.51
C GLN A 454 -28.95 -5.12 -6.85
N TYR A 455 -28.24 -4.30 -7.64
CA TYR A 455 -27.36 -3.23 -7.14
C TYR A 455 -28.06 -1.87 -7.12
N GLY A 456 -29.33 -1.80 -7.52
CA GLY A 456 -30.04 -0.54 -7.70
C GLY A 456 -29.69 0.17 -9.01
N LEU A 457 -29.08 -0.50 -9.99
CA LEU A 457 -28.78 0.08 -11.29
C LEU A 457 -29.98 -0.04 -12.24
N TYR A 458 -30.35 1.08 -12.84
CA TYR A 458 -31.42 1.18 -13.84
C TYR A 458 -30.84 1.13 -15.24
N ASP A 459 -31.67 0.72 -16.21
CA ASP A 459 -31.34 0.81 -17.63
C ASP A 459 -30.01 0.09 -17.98
N MET A 460 -29.71 -1.02 -17.28
CA MET A 460 -28.62 -1.94 -17.64
C MET A 460 -28.97 -2.80 -18.87
N GLY A 461 -30.21 -2.67 -19.34
CA GLY A 461 -30.72 -3.24 -20.58
C GLY A 461 -31.73 -2.30 -21.22
N GLY A 462 -31.55 -1.97 -22.49
CA GLY A 462 -32.43 -1.08 -23.24
C GLY A 462 -32.11 0.39 -23.02
N ASN A 463 -33.04 1.25 -23.42
CA ASN A 463 -32.88 2.71 -23.49
C ASN A 463 -31.75 3.11 -24.45
N VAL A 464 -30.47 3.04 -24.07
CA VAL A 464 -29.35 3.40 -24.95
C VAL A 464 -28.18 2.44 -24.80
N TRP A 465 -27.45 2.21 -25.90
CA TRP A 465 -26.15 1.57 -25.84
C TRP A 465 -25.19 2.42 -25.02
N GLN A 466 -24.37 1.78 -24.20
CA GLN A 466 -23.47 2.46 -23.26
C GLN A 466 -22.01 2.29 -23.67
N TRP A 467 -21.29 3.40 -23.85
CA TRP A 467 -19.84 3.40 -24.08
C TRP A 467 -19.05 2.78 -22.91
N CYS A 468 -18.15 1.86 -23.23
CA CYS A 468 -17.12 1.33 -22.33
C CYS A 468 -15.70 1.80 -22.70
N GLU A 469 -14.75 1.70 -21.77
CA GLU A 469 -13.35 2.08 -22.04
C GLU A 469 -12.65 1.17 -23.05
N ASP A 470 -12.99 -0.12 -23.05
CA ASP A 470 -12.23 -1.14 -23.74
C ASP A 470 -12.29 -1.03 -25.26
N TYR A 471 -11.17 -1.36 -25.91
CA TYR A 471 -11.20 -1.71 -27.33
C TYR A 471 -11.82 -3.09 -27.49
N TYR A 472 -12.65 -3.27 -28.51
CA TYR A 472 -13.36 -4.52 -28.75
C TYR A 472 -12.41 -5.72 -28.96
N ASP A 473 -11.36 -5.52 -29.75
CA ASP A 473 -10.28 -6.50 -29.96
C ASP A 473 -9.12 -6.38 -28.94
N GLY A 474 -9.26 -5.53 -27.91
CA GLY A 474 -8.32 -5.38 -26.80
C GLY A 474 -7.15 -4.41 -27.01
N GLN A 475 -6.81 -4.01 -28.24
CA GLN A 475 -5.64 -3.16 -28.49
C GLN A 475 -5.92 -1.81 -29.16
N SER A 476 -6.76 -1.78 -30.20
CA SER A 476 -7.05 -0.56 -30.97
C SER A 476 -8.33 -0.71 -31.80
N GLY A 477 -8.77 0.38 -32.44
CA GLY A 477 -9.91 0.36 -33.37
C GLY A 477 -11.23 0.65 -32.68
N SER A 478 -12.22 -0.22 -32.87
CA SER A 478 -13.56 -0.06 -32.33
C SER A 478 -13.58 -0.15 -30.79
N ARG A 479 -14.47 0.63 -30.18
CA ARG A 479 -14.77 0.57 -28.75
C ARG A 479 -15.99 -0.32 -28.50
N VAL A 480 -16.10 -0.79 -27.28
CA VAL A 480 -17.23 -1.62 -26.84
C VAL A 480 -18.43 -0.74 -26.47
N LEU A 481 -19.60 -1.18 -26.91
CA LEU A 481 -20.91 -0.76 -26.45
C LEU A 481 -21.61 -1.93 -25.75
N ARG A 482 -22.36 -1.63 -24.68
CA ARG A 482 -23.12 -2.62 -23.90
C ARG A 482 -24.55 -2.18 -23.68
N GLY A 483 -25.43 -3.13 -23.35
CA GLY A 483 -26.75 -2.82 -22.79
C GLY A 483 -27.93 -2.73 -23.76
N ALA A 484 -27.72 -2.77 -25.08
CA ALA A 484 -28.79 -2.57 -26.07
C ALA A 484 -29.45 -1.19 -26.00
N SER A 485 -30.53 -0.96 -26.75
CA SER A 485 -31.22 0.32 -26.80
C SER A 485 -32.71 0.18 -27.10
N TRP A 486 -33.44 1.30 -27.06
CA TRP A 486 -34.84 1.44 -27.48
C TRP A 486 -35.11 0.97 -28.92
N PHE A 487 -34.06 0.75 -29.73
CA PHE A 487 -34.19 0.27 -31.11
C PHE A 487 -34.18 -1.26 -31.25
N ILE A 488 -33.70 -1.98 -30.24
CA ILE A 488 -33.39 -3.41 -30.36
C ILE A 488 -34.59 -4.27 -30.00
N ASN A 489 -34.97 -5.21 -30.87
CA ASN A 489 -36.13 -6.09 -30.69
C ASN A 489 -35.86 -7.59 -30.91
N TYR A 490 -34.61 -8.01 -31.03
CA TYR A 490 -34.22 -9.40 -31.28
C TYR A 490 -33.30 -9.92 -30.17
N PRO A 491 -33.36 -11.23 -29.85
CA PRO A 491 -32.84 -11.76 -28.60
C PRO A 491 -31.32 -11.64 -28.46
N ASP A 492 -30.56 -11.91 -29.51
CA ASP A 492 -29.09 -11.94 -29.42
C ASP A 492 -28.49 -10.60 -28.97
N HIS A 493 -29.06 -9.48 -29.41
CA HIS A 493 -28.57 -8.15 -29.02
C HIS A 493 -29.13 -7.65 -27.68
N LEU A 494 -30.10 -8.35 -27.08
CA LEU A 494 -30.59 -8.03 -25.73
C LEU A 494 -29.90 -8.86 -24.64
N LEU A 495 -29.05 -9.83 -25.01
CA LEU A 495 -28.27 -10.61 -24.04
C LEU A 495 -27.42 -9.70 -23.16
N SER A 496 -27.34 -10.02 -21.87
CA SER A 496 -26.40 -9.35 -20.95
C SER A 496 -24.94 -9.51 -21.41
N SER A 497 -24.64 -10.55 -22.19
CA SER A 497 -23.30 -10.80 -22.73
C SER A 497 -23.03 -10.16 -24.10
N ASN A 498 -24.00 -9.48 -24.74
CA ASN A 498 -23.81 -8.87 -26.05
C ASN A 498 -22.92 -7.61 -26.01
N ARG A 499 -21.84 -7.60 -26.79
CA ARG A 499 -20.97 -6.46 -27.07
C ARG A 499 -21.19 -6.00 -28.50
N LEU A 500 -21.70 -4.78 -28.66
CA LEU A 500 -21.62 -4.10 -29.94
C LEU A 500 -20.25 -3.42 -30.05
N ASN A 501 -19.70 -3.32 -31.26
CA ASN A 501 -18.47 -2.58 -31.51
C ASN A 501 -18.67 -1.54 -32.60
N VAL A 502 -18.15 -0.35 -32.35
CA VAL A 502 -18.24 0.78 -33.28
C VAL A 502 -16.98 1.65 -33.16
N THR A 503 -16.70 2.45 -34.19
CA THR A 503 -15.60 3.40 -34.15
C THR A 503 -15.86 4.47 -33.07
N PRO A 504 -14.84 4.92 -32.31
CA PRO A 504 -15.03 5.88 -31.22
C PRO A 504 -15.59 7.25 -31.65
N ALA A 505 -15.48 7.58 -32.94
CA ALA A 505 -15.96 8.86 -33.50
C ALA A 505 -17.46 8.88 -33.82
N ILE A 506 -18.15 7.72 -33.77
CA ILE A 506 -19.56 7.66 -34.11
C ILE A 506 -20.40 8.45 -33.10
N ARG A 507 -21.47 9.07 -33.59
CA ARG A 507 -22.54 9.67 -32.81
C ARG A 507 -23.82 9.05 -33.34
N ASP A 508 -24.55 8.37 -32.47
CA ASP A 508 -25.75 7.65 -32.86
C ASP A 508 -26.90 7.98 -31.91
N LEU A 509 -28.11 7.98 -32.46
CA LEU A 509 -29.37 8.35 -31.82
C LEU A 509 -29.82 7.35 -30.74
N ASN A 510 -29.12 6.21 -30.65
CA ASN A 510 -29.34 5.19 -29.63
C ASN A 510 -28.07 4.87 -28.81
N VAL A 511 -27.01 5.69 -28.91
CA VAL A 511 -25.76 5.52 -28.16
C VAL A 511 -25.57 6.67 -27.18
N GLY A 512 -25.49 6.33 -25.89
CA GLY A 512 -25.18 7.20 -24.77
C GLY A 512 -24.06 6.62 -23.91
N PHE A 513 -24.04 6.96 -22.62
CA PHE A 513 -23.04 6.45 -21.70
C PHE A 513 -23.43 6.58 -20.23
N ARG A 514 -22.73 5.81 -19.41
CA ARG A 514 -22.77 5.83 -17.94
C ARG A 514 -21.38 6.17 -17.39
N CYS A 515 -21.36 6.84 -16.24
CA CYS A 515 -20.12 7.09 -15.51
C CYS A 515 -19.94 6.10 -14.36
N VAL A 516 -18.68 5.78 -14.06
CA VAL A 516 -18.26 5.20 -12.79
C VAL A 516 -17.34 6.17 -12.07
N LEU A 517 -17.33 6.14 -10.74
CA LEU A 517 -16.34 6.83 -9.91
C LEU A 517 -15.32 5.80 -9.44
N GLU A 518 -14.07 5.99 -9.86
CA GLU A 518 -12.93 5.17 -9.47
C GLU A 518 -12.10 5.87 -8.40
N GLY A 519 -11.51 5.06 -7.52
CA GLY A 519 -10.53 5.51 -6.54
C GLY A 519 -11.18 5.91 -5.23
N GLY A 520 -10.38 5.86 -4.18
CA GLY A 520 -10.81 5.92 -2.79
C GLY A 520 -10.12 4.77 -2.05
N SER A 521 -9.52 5.06 -0.91
CA SER A 521 -8.98 4.00 -0.04
C SER A 521 -10.16 3.10 0.35
N SER A 522 -10.03 1.78 0.17
CA SER A 522 -10.77 0.89 1.06
C SER A 522 -10.30 1.20 2.49
N PRO A 523 -11.22 1.30 3.46
CA PRO A 523 -10.86 1.56 4.85
C PRO A 523 -9.90 0.50 5.41
#